data_AF-A0A453LYN1-F1
#
_entry.id   AF-A0A453LYN1-F1
#
_cell.length_a   1.000
_cell.length_b   1.000
_cell.length_c   1.000
_cell.angle_alpha   90.00
_cell.angle_beta   90.00
_cell.angle_gamma   90.00
#
_symmetry.space_group_name_H-M   'P 1'
#
loop_
_entity.id
_entity.type
_entity.pdbx_description
1 polymer ?
#
loop_
_entity_poly.entity_id
_entity_poly.type
_entity_poly.pdbx_seq_one_letter_code
_entity_poly.pdbx_strand_id
1 'polypeptide(L)'
;VGLKPDGFFVLKENIAKNGFVLDKEDNSVTRSDAYFRELFNKCGLYIHSIKNQKELPEELFAVRMYALVTSQPKVTKNGKRGRPKNSPRIIRS
;
A
#
# COMPACT_ATOMS: atom_id res chain seq x y z
N VAL A 1 -11.59 -9.55 -21.60
CA VAL A 1 -10.55 -8.51 -21.50
C VAL A 1 -10.29 -8.27 -20.03
N GLY A 2 -9.03 -8.26 -19.59
CA GLY A 2 -8.64 -8.16 -18.18
C GLY A 2 -7.15 -8.46 -18.01
N LEU A 3 -6.63 -8.34 -16.79
CA LEU A 3 -5.26 -8.76 -16.51
C LEU A 3 -5.09 -10.26 -16.79
N LYS A 4 -3.95 -10.64 -17.37
CA LYS A 4 -3.57 -12.05 -17.52
C LYS A 4 -3.39 -12.68 -16.12
N PRO A 5 -3.44 -14.02 -15.99
CA PRO A 5 -3.07 -14.70 -14.74
C PRO A 5 -1.73 -14.16 -14.20
N ASP A 6 -1.68 -13.93 -12.89
CA ASP A 6 -0.53 -13.32 -12.17
C ASP A 6 -0.13 -11.92 -12.64
N GLY A 7 -0.94 -11.28 -13.48
CA GLY A 7 -0.76 -9.89 -13.86
C GLY A 7 -1.06 -8.94 -12.69
N PHE A 8 -0.24 -7.91 -12.56
CA PHE A 8 -0.51 -6.76 -11.72
C PHE A 8 -0.63 -5.51 -12.59
N PHE A 9 -1.29 -4.49 -12.07
CA PHE A 9 -1.21 -3.16 -12.65
C PHE A 9 -0.58 -2.20 -11.64
N VAL A 10 0.10 -1.17 -12.15
CA VAL A 10 0.85 -0.22 -11.31
C VAL A 10 0.18 1.14 -11.39
N LEU A 11 -0.14 1.72 -10.24
CA LEU A 11 -0.53 3.12 -10.12
C LEU A 11 0.66 3.92 -9.59
N LYS A 12 1.11 4.94 -10.33
CA LYS A 12 2.11 5.92 -9.86
C LYS A 12 1.45 7.29 -9.79
N GLU A 13 1.39 7.87 -8.59
CA GLU A 13 0.66 9.12 -8.35
C GLU A 13 1.32 10.01 -7.28
N ASN A 14 1.06 11.30 -7.36
CA ASN A 14 1.23 12.32 -6.33
C ASN A 14 0.38 11.99 -5.09
N ILE A 15 0.96 12.21 -3.92
CA ILE A 15 0.34 11.89 -2.63
C ILE A 15 0.27 13.14 -1.75
N ALA A 16 -0.96 13.51 -1.39
CA ALA A 16 -1.23 14.54 -0.39
C ALA A 16 -0.92 14.02 1.02
N LYS A 17 -0.51 14.92 1.92
CA LYS A 17 -0.21 14.57 3.32
C LYS A 17 -1.43 13.96 4.03
N ASN A 18 -2.61 14.58 3.89
CA ASN A 18 -3.87 14.14 4.47
C ASN A 18 -5.03 14.48 3.53
N GLY A 19 -6.13 13.72 3.56
CA GLY A 19 -7.33 14.02 2.79
C GLY A 19 -7.06 14.08 1.28
N PHE A 20 -7.40 15.21 0.66
CA PHE A 20 -7.11 15.53 -0.73
C PHE A 20 -6.85 17.03 -0.93
N VAL A 21 -6.18 17.38 -2.02
CA VAL A 21 -5.93 18.75 -2.49
C VAL A 21 -6.56 18.91 -3.87
N LEU A 22 -7.37 19.95 -4.06
CA LEU A 22 -7.94 20.33 -5.35
C LEU A 22 -7.02 21.36 -6.00
N ASP A 23 -6.51 21.04 -7.18
CA ASP A 23 -5.86 22.00 -8.06
C ASP A 23 -6.92 22.57 -9.02
N LYS A 24 -7.02 23.91 -9.07
CA LYS A 24 -8.02 24.61 -9.89
C LYS A 24 -7.47 25.03 -11.24
N GLU A 25 -6.16 24.98 -11.43
CA GLU A 25 -5.53 25.37 -12.70
C GLU A 25 -5.73 24.25 -13.74
N ASP A 26 -5.58 23.00 -13.31
CA ASP A 26 -5.77 21.82 -14.16
C ASP A 26 -7.03 20.99 -13.82
N ASN A 27 -7.80 21.42 -12.81
CA ASN A 27 -8.99 20.73 -12.30
C ASN A 27 -8.72 19.29 -11.80
N SER A 28 -7.53 19.04 -11.24
CA SER A 28 -7.14 17.74 -10.71
C SER A 28 -7.29 17.63 -9.19
N VAL A 29 -7.25 16.40 -8.68
CA VAL A 29 -7.30 16.13 -7.23
C VAL A 29 -6.16 15.19 -6.83
N THR A 30 -5.25 15.71 -6.01
CA THR A 30 -4.18 14.92 -5.38
C THR A 30 -4.68 14.32 -4.06
N ARG A 31 -4.62 13.00 -3.90
CA ARG A 31 -5.20 12.29 -2.73
C ARG A 31 -4.12 11.75 -1.79
N SER A 32 -4.49 11.55 -0.53
CA SER A 32 -3.61 10.90 0.45
C SER A 32 -3.56 9.38 0.27
N ASP A 33 -2.51 8.75 0.81
CA ASP A 33 -2.36 7.28 0.81
C ASP A 33 -3.54 6.56 1.46
N ALA A 34 -4.06 7.08 2.59
CA ALA A 34 -5.23 6.52 3.25
C ALA A 34 -6.47 6.52 2.34
N TYR A 35 -6.66 7.61 1.60
CA TYR A 35 -7.76 7.74 0.64
C TYR A 35 -7.61 6.69 -0.48
N PHE A 36 -6.42 6.57 -1.08
CA PHE A 36 -6.18 5.57 -2.13
C PHE A 36 -6.40 4.14 -1.62
N ARG A 37 -5.97 3.81 -0.40
CA ARG A 37 -6.23 2.48 0.20
C ARG A 37 -7.71 2.18 0.36
N GLU A 38 -8.50 3.18 0.76
CA GLU A 38 -9.95 3.04 0.84
C GLU A 38 -10.56 2.78 -0.55
N LEU A 39 -10.11 3.51 -1.57
CA LEU A 39 -10.53 3.28 -2.96
C LEU A 39 -10.15 1.89 -3.45
N PHE A 40 -8.93 1.42 -3.21
CA PHE A 40 -8.51 0.07 -3.59
C PHE A 40 -9.40 -0.98 -2.93
N ASN A 41 -9.69 -0.82 -1.64
CA ASN A 41 -10.59 -1.72 -0.91
C ASN A 41 -12.00 -1.73 -1.51
N LYS A 42 -12.56 -0.55 -1.82
CA LYS A 42 -13.87 -0.42 -2.49
C LYS A 42 -13.88 -1.09 -3.88
N CYS A 43 -12.76 -1.06 -4.58
CA CYS A 43 -12.59 -1.70 -5.89
C CYS A 43 -12.22 -3.18 -5.82
N GLY A 44 -12.11 -3.78 -4.62
CA GLY A 44 -11.67 -5.17 -4.46
C GLY A 44 -10.22 -5.41 -4.92
N LEU A 45 -9.38 -4.39 -4.86
CA LEU A 45 -7.97 -4.44 -5.23
C LEU A 45 -7.09 -4.56 -4.00
N TYR A 46 -6.02 -5.34 -4.14
CA TYR A 46 -5.08 -5.60 -3.07
C TYR A 46 -3.70 -5.10 -3.45
N ILE A 47 -3.01 -4.53 -2.47
CA ILE A 47 -1.65 -4.05 -2.64
C ILE A 47 -0.71 -5.25 -2.58
N HIS A 48 -0.01 -5.50 -3.69
CA HIS A 48 1.10 -6.43 -3.74
C HIS A 48 2.39 -5.78 -3.21
N SER A 49 2.68 -4.54 -3.61
CA SER A 49 3.83 -3.78 -3.12
C SER A 49 3.62 -2.27 -3.23
N ILE A 50 4.39 -1.51 -2.45
CA ILE A 50 4.37 -0.05 -2.45
C ILE A 50 5.81 0.46 -2.44
N LYS A 51 6.07 1.52 -3.20
CA LYS A 51 7.37 2.19 -3.19
C LYS A 51 7.20 3.70 -3.35
N ASN A 52 7.90 4.48 -2.52
CA ASN A 52 8.03 5.92 -2.73
C ASN A 52 9.08 6.19 -3.81
N GLN A 53 8.83 7.17 -4.67
CA GLN A 53 9.84 7.74 -5.56
C GLN A 53 10.90 8.45 -4.70
N LYS A 54 12.16 8.17 -4.99
CA LYS A 54 13.30 8.83 -4.32
C LYS A 54 13.75 10.04 -5.14
N GLU A 55 14.55 10.89 -4.49
CA GLU A 55 15.27 12.00 -5.13
C GLU A 55 14.33 13.03 -5.78
N LEU A 56 13.17 13.26 -5.16
CA LEU A 56 12.29 14.38 -5.51
C LEU A 56 12.64 15.60 -4.64
N PRO A 57 12.56 16.82 -5.21
CA PRO A 57 12.61 18.06 -4.44
C PRO A 57 11.55 18.10 -3.33
N GLU A 58 11.88 18.72 -2.18
CA GLU A 58 11.01 18.73 -0.99
C GLU A 58 9.75 19.60 -1.16
N GLU A 59 9.78 20.53 -2.11
CA GLU A 59 8.67 21.41 -2.47
C GLU A 59 7.55 20.70 -3.25
N LEU A 60 7.82 19.51 -3.80
CA LEU A 60 6.85 18.75 -4.58
C LEU A 60 6.04 17.78 -3.71
N PHE A 61 4.87 17.38 -4.22
CA PHE A 61 4.16 16.24 -3.64
C PHE A 61 5.03 14.98 -3.71
N ALA A 62 5.00 14.19 -2.63
CA ALA A 62 5.63 12.88 -2.66
C ALA A 62 4.94 12.01 -3.71
N VAL A 63 5.70 11.28 -4.51
CA VAL A 63 5.15 10.34 -5.50
C VAL A 63 5.25 8.92 -4.98
N ARG A 64 4.16 8.15 -5.10
CA ARG A 64 4.09 6.75 -4.67
C ARG A 64 3.64 5.85 -5.81
N MET A 65 4.26 4.68 -5.88
CA MET A 65 3.94 3.59 -6.78
C MET A 65 3.29 2.45 -5.99
N TYR A 66 2.12 2.00 -6.45
CA TYR A 66 1.39 0.86 -5.91
C TYR A 66 1.31 -0.22 -6.98
N ALA A 67 1.82 -1.42 -6.69
CA ALA A 67 1.51 -2.60 -7.48
C ALA A 67 0.25 -3.24 -6.92
N LEU A 68 -0.79 -3.35 -7.74
CA LEU A 68 -2.12 -3.81 -7.35
C LEU A 68 -2.48 -5.10 -8.09
N VAL A 69 -3.14 -6.00 -7.36
CA VAL A 69 -3.64 -7.30 -7.85
C VAL A 69 -5.13 -7.44 -7.53
N THR A 70 -5.83 -8.24 -8.32
CA THR A 70 -7.28 -8.50 -8.15
C THR A 70 -7.58 -9.67 -7.23
N SER A 71 -6.59 -10.51 -6.94
CA SER A 71 -6.71 -11.63 -6.01
C SER A 71 -6.13 -11.27 -4.65
N GLN A 72 -6.77 -11.74 -3.58
CA GLN A 72 -6.20 -11.58 -2.24
C GLN A 72 -4.83 -12.26 -2.18
N PRO A 73 -3.76 -11.53 -1.83
CA PRO A 73 -2.47 -12.16 -1.64
C PRO A 73 -2.60 -13.20 -0.53
N LYS A 74 -2.20 -14.44 -0.84
CA LYS A 74 -2.14 -15.51 0.16
C LYS A 74 -1.16 -15.06 1.23
N VAL A 75 -1.65 -14.81 2.45
CA VAL A 75 -0.80 -14.51 3.60
C VAL A 75 0.07 -15.74 3.85
N THR A 76 1.29 -15.74 3.31
CA THR A 76 2.28 -16.76 3.65
C THR A 76 2.75 -16.47 5.06
N LYS A 77 2.42 -17.35 6.01
CA LYS A 77 2.89 -17.29 7.40
C LYS A 77 4.39 -17.62 7.50
N ASN A 78 5.24 -16.98 6.69
CA ASN A 78 6.68 -17.19 6.66
C ASN A 78 7.45 -16.11 7.44
N GLY A 79 6.84 -15.58 8.51
CA GLY A 79 7.55 -14.84 9.55
C GLY A 79 7.75 -15.76 10.75
N LYS A 80 9.00 -15.98 11.17
CA LYS A 80 9.33 -16.64 12.46
C LYS A 80 8.38 -16.09 13.53
N ARG A 81 7.52 -16.95 14.09
CA ARG A 81 6.75 -16.62 15.30
C ARG A 81 7.77 -16.21 16.37
N GLY A 82 7.91 -14.92 16.63
CA GLY A 82 8.61 -14.47 17.83
C GLY A 82 7.95 -15.17 19.01
N ARG A 83 8.73 -15.93 19.78
CA ARG A 83 8.23 -16.64 20.97
C ARG A 83 7.56 -15.58 21.87
N PRO A 84 6.31 -15.78 22.32
CA PRO A 84 5.68 -14.83 23.23
C PRO A 84 6.55 -14.73 24.49
N LYS A 85 6.82 -13.50 24.96
CA LYS A 85 7.66 -13.22 26.14
C LYS A 85 7.19 -13.97 27.40
N ASN A 86 5.92 -14.36 27.47
CA ASN A 86 5.30 -15.03 28.60
C ASN A 86 5.01 -16.52 28.36
N SER A 87 6.01 -17.31 27.94
CA SER A 87 5.87 -18.78 28.00
C SER A 87 6.36 -19.29 29.36
N PRO A 88 5.51 -19.91 30.21
CA PRO A 88 5.94 -20.44 31.50
C PRO A 88 7.01 -21.53 31.30
N ARG A 89 8.09 -21.48 32.10
CA ARG A 89 9.10 -22.55 32.11
C ARG A 89 8.64 -23.65 33.05
N ILE A 90 8.71 -24.89 32.57
CA ILE A 90 8.54 -26.09 33.42
C ILE A 90 9.82 -26.22 34.24
N ILE A 91 9.72 -26.02 35.55
CA ILE A 91 10.78 -26.35 36.51
C ILE A 91 10.71 -27.85 36.74
N ARG A 92 11.79 -28.58 36.42
CA ARG A 92 11.92 -29.98 36.80
C ARG A 92 12.65 -30.05 38.14
N SER A 93 12.08 -30.80 39.06
CA SER A 93 12.64 -31.19 40.36
C SER A 93 13.88 -32.05 40.19
#